data_AF-X1JTI9-F1
#
_entry.id   AF-X1JTI9-F1
#
_cell.length_a   1.000
_cell.length_b   1.000
_cell.length_c   1.000
_cell.angle_alpha   90.00
_cell.angle_beta   90.00
_cell.angle_gamma   90.00
#
_symmetry.space_group_name_H-M   'P 1'
#
loop_
_entity.id
_entity.type
_entity.pdbx_description
1 polymer ?
#
loop_
_entity_poly.entity_id
_entity_poly.type
_entity_poly.pdbx_seq_one_letter_code
_entity_poly.pdbx_strand_id
1 'polypeptide(L)'
;TIDDRNIEATEGLTILQVARRENIYIPTLCHHDALEPSGACRLCTVEVTVGKRTRFVTACNYVIMDGMDVKTTSHEVTEVRKMILELLLARCPGVKAIKDLAKSYGVE
;
A
#
# COMPACT_ATOMS: atom_id res chain seq x y z
N THR A 1 -0.13 13.28 7.32
CA THR A 1 0.89 13.36 6.26
C THR A 1 0.96 12.07 5.49
N ILE A 2 1.30 12.13 4.20
CA ILE A 2 1.73 10.95 3.42
C ILE A 2 3.05 11.31 2.76
N ASP A 3 4.12 10.57 3.06
CA ASP A 3 5.49 10.81 2.60
C ASP A 3 5.91 12.29 2.77
N ASP A 4 5.81 12.79 4.00
CA ASP A 4 6.09 14.17 4.43
C ASP A 4 5.19 15.27 3.81
N ARG A 5 4.22 14.90 2.96
CA ARG A 5 3.25 15.84 2.41
C ARG A 5 2.05 16.01 3.35
N ASN A 6 1.76 17.26 3.71
CA ASN A 6 0.52 17.61 4.40
C ASN A 6 -0.65 17.51 3.42
N ILE A 7 -1.67 16.74 3.79
CA ILE A 7 -2.82 16.44 2.93
C ILE A 7 -4.08 16.64 3.75
N GLU A 8 -4.98 17.48 3.25
CA GLU A 8 -6.33 17.62 3.79
C GLU A 8 -7.24 16.58 3.13
N ALA A 9 -7.87 15.72 3.90
CA ALA A 9 -8.70 14.66 3.36
C ALA A 9 -10.01 14.52 4.12
N THR A 10 -11.06 14.15 3.39
CA THR A 10 -12.39 13.94 3.94
C THR A 10 -12.39 12.70 4.82
N GLU A 11 -12.98 12.82 6.01
CA GLU A 11 -13.18 11.69 6.92
C GLU A 11 -13.90 10.54 6.22
N GLY A 12 -13.55 9.30 6.57
CA GLY A 12 -14.13 8.09 5.99
C GLY A 12 -13.45 7.59 4.71
N LEU A 13 -12.56 8.37 4.10
CA LEU A 13 -11.74 7.89 2.98
C LEU A 13 -10.64 6.93 3.45
N THR A 14 -10.26 5.99 2.58
CA THR A 14 -9.12 5.10 2.84
C THR A 14 -7.81 5.78 2.46
N ILE A 15 -6.70 5.32 3.04
CA ILE A 15 -5.35 5.81 2.68
C ILE A 15 -5.13 5.69 1.16
N LEU A 16 -5.57 4.61 0.53
CA LEU A 16 -5.41 4.40 -0.91
C LEU A 16 -6.19 5.43 -1.74
N GLN A 17 -7.41 5.77 -1.34
CA GLN A 17 -8.22 6.78 -2.03
C GLN A 17 -7.56 8.16 -1.96
N VAL A 18 -7.08 8.54 -0.77
CA VAL A 18 -6.37 9.80 -0.56
C VAL A 18 -5.05 9.82 -1.35
N ALA A 19 -4.25 8.77 -1.26
CA ALA A 19 -2.99 8.65 -2.01
C ALA A 19 -3.19 8.81 -3.53
N ARG A 20 -4.22 8.17 -4.10
CA ARG A 20 -4.54 8.30 -5.54
C ARG A 20 -4.92 9.73 -5.92
N ARG A 21 -5.74 10.40 -5.10
CA ARG A 21 -6.11 11.81 -5.33
C ARG A 21 -4.89 12.73 -5.34
N GLU A 22 -3.90 12.42 -4.50
CA GLU A 22 -2.65 13.18 -4.39
C GLU A 22 -1.53 12.73 -5.34
N ASN A 23 -1.84 11.84 -6.30
CA ASN A 23 -0.93 11.22 -7.26
C ASN A 23 0.23 10.44 -6.60
N ILE A 24 -0.01 9.85 -5.43
CA ILE A 24 0.91 8.95 -4.73
C ILE A 24 0.58 7.52 -5.12
N TYR A 25 1.53 6.85 -5.77
CA TYR A 25 1.34 5.49 -6.25
C TYR A 25 1.51 4.46 -5.12
N ILE A 26 0.47 3.67 -4.89
CA ILE A 26 0.50 2.50 -4.00
C ILE A 26 0.06 1.28 -4.82
N PRO A 27 0.89 0.22 -4.91
CA PRO A 27 0.56 -0.94 -5.75
C PRO A 27 -0.61 -1.73 -5.18
N THR A 28 -1.50 -2.18 -6.07
CA THR A 28 -2.65 -3.02 -5.74
C THR A 28 -2.85 -4.06 -6.82
N LEU A 29 -3.17 -5.30 -6.44
CA LEU A 29 -3.64 -6.33 -7.38
C LEU A 29 -5.11 -6.68 -7.19
N CYS A 30 -5.61 -6.70 -5.95
CA CYS A 30 -6.98 -7.11 -5.64
C CYS A 30 -7.97 -5.95 -5.45
N HIS A 31 -7.52 -4.69 -5.56
CA HIS A 31 -8.37 -3.52 -5.36
C HIS A 31 -9.05 -3.14 -6.67
N HIS A 32 -10.35 -2.84 -6.60
CA HIS A 32 -11.12 -2.29 -7.71
C HIS A 32 -12.17 -1.32 -7.15
N ASP A 33 -12.38 -0.17 -7.79
CA ASP A 33 -13.20 0.90 -7.20
C ASP A 33 -14.70 0.57 -7.14
N ALA A 34 -15.14 -0.36 -7.97
CA ALA A 34 -16.52 -0.88 -7.95
C ALA A 34 -16.75 -2.03 -6.93
N LEU A 35 -15.72 -2.46 -6.19
CA LEU A 35 -15.79 -3.57 -5.25
C LEU A 35 -15.40 -3.14 -3.84
N GLU A 36 -15.89 -3.86 -2.83
CA GLU A 36 -15.46 -3.65 -1.46
C GLU A 36 -13.96 -4.01 -1.29
N PRO A 37 -13.20 -3.24 -0.49
CA PRO A 37 -11.79 -3.52 -0.26
C PRO A 37 -11.53 -4.86 0.45
N SER A 38 -10.98 -5.83 -0.29
CA SER A 38 -10.69 -7.17 0.27
C SER A 38 -9.43 -7.22 1.16
N GLY A 39 -8.43 -6.38 0.89
CA GLY A 39 -7.13 -6.45 1.55
C GLY A 39 -6.35 -7.74 1.28
N ALA A 40 -6.75 -8.56 0.31
CA ALA A 40 -6.23 -9.91 0.10
C ALA A 40 -4.79 -9.95 -0.43
N CYS A 41 -4.44 -9.09 -1.39
CA CYS A 41 -3.10 -9.12 -2.00
C CYS A 41 -1.98 -8.55 -1.14
N ARG A 42 -2.31 -7.79 -0.08
CA ARG A 42 -1.39 -7.11 0.86
C ARG A 42 -0.33 -6.17 0.25
N LEU A 43 -0.24 -6.02 -1.08
CA LEU A 43 0.76 -5.15 -1.73
C LEU A 43 0.60 -3.66 -1.37
N CYS A 44 -0.62 -3.23 -1.08
CA CYS A 44 -0.90 -1.87 -0.61
C CYS A 44 -0.48 -1.63 0.85
N THR A 45 0.41 -2.46 1.40
CA THR A 45 0.94 -2.25 2.74
C THR A 45 1.68 -0.92 2.80
N VAL A 46 1.40 -0.16 3.85
CA VAL A 46 2.03 1.11 4.20
C VAL A 46 2.31 1.11 5.70
N GLU A 47 3.28 1.93 6.10
CA GLU A 47 3.61 2.16 7.50
C GLU A 47 2.83 3.38 7.99
N VAL A 48 2.13 3.23 9.11
CA VAL A 48 1.31 4.30 9.70
C VAL A 48 1.72 4.52 11.14
N THR A 49 1.99 5.77 11.46
CA THR A 49 2.27 6.26 12.82
C THR A 49 1.13 7.14 13.30
N VAL A 50 0.58 6.82 14.47
CA VAL A 50 -0.42 7.65 15.18
C VAL A 50 0.07 7.86 16.60
N GLY A 51 0.37 9.12 16.94
CA GLY A 51 1.02 9.46 18.20
C GLY A 51 2.38 8.76 18.32
N LYS A 52 2.51 7.84 19.29
CA LYS A 52 3.74 7.07 19.54
C LYS A 52 3.71 5.63 19.00
N ARG A 53 2.66 5.24 18.28
CA ARG A 53 2.48 3.86 17.80
C ARG A 53 2.63 3.80 16.29
N THR A 54 3.54 2.95 15.85
CA THR A 54 3.79 2.66 14.43
C THR A 54 3.35 1.24 14.10
N ARG A 55 2.67 1.05 12.96
CA ARG A 55 2.20 -0.26 12.49
C ARG A 55 2.11 -0.33 10.98
N PHE A 56 2.24 -1.54 10.43
CA PHE A 56 1.95 -1.81 9.02
C PHE A 56 0.47 -2.11 8.82
N VAL A 57 -0.16 -1.43 7.86
CA VAL A 57 -1.58 -1.60 7.53
C VAL A 57 -1.77 -1.65 6.03
N THR A 58 -2.92 -2.14 5.57
CA THR A 58 -3.29 -2.12 4.15
C THR A 58 -3.99 -0.82 3.78
N ALA A 59 -3.42 -0.07 2.84
CA ALA A 59 -3.97 1.22 2.45
C ALA A 59 -5.37 1.14 1.83
N CYS A 60 -5.75 0.01 1.22
CA CYS A 60 -7.02 -0.12 0.50
C CYS A 60 -8.26 -0.12 1.41
N ASN A 61 -8.13 -0.51 2.68
CA ASN A 61 -9.26 -0.64 3.61
C ASN A 61 -9.06 0.11 4.93
N TYR A 62 -7.89 0.71 5.13
CA TYR A 62 -7.60 1.44 6.36
C TYR A 62 -8.00 2.92 6.19
N VAL A 63 -8.97 3.34 7.00
CA VAL A 63 -9.56 4.68 6.97
C VAL A 63 -8.59 5.70 7.56
N ILE A 64 -8.53 6.89 6.97
CA ILE A 64 -7.71 7.98 7.48
C ILE A 64 -8.27 8.55 8.78
N MET A 65 -7.39 8.98 9.68
CA MET A 65 -7.75 9.76 10.87
C MET A 65 -6.80 10.94 10.99
N ASP A 66 -7.23 11.96 11.72
CA ASP A 66 -6.40 13.13 11.97
C ASP A 66 -5.12 12.76 12.73
N GLY A 67 -4.03 13.48 12.45
CA GLY A 67 -2.71 13.24 13.05
C GLY A 67 -2.01 11.94 12.59
N MET A 68 -2.49 11.28 11.53
CA MET A 68 -1.77 10.16 10.91
C MET A 68 -0.54 10.62 10.14
N ASP A 69 0.59 9.94 10.37
CA ASP A 69 1.75 9.97 9.49
C ASP A 69 1.88 8.65 8.73
N VAL A 70 1.85 8.71 7.40
CA VAL A 70 1.88 7.54 6.52
C VAL A 70 3.15 7.56 5.67
N LYS A 71 3.90 6.46 5.68
CA LYS A 71 5.02 6.23 4.78
C LYS A 71 4.66 5.14 3.78
N THR A 72 4.77 5.45 2.50
CA THR A 72 4.44 4.53 1.41
C THR A 72 5.66 3.92 0.73
N THR A 73 6.84 4.51 0.96
CA THR A 73 8.12 4.10 0.37
C THR A 73 9.26 3.98 1.40
N SER A 74 8.95 3.76 2.69
CA SER A 74 10.01 3.44 3.67
C SER A 74 10.74 2.14 3.29
N HIS A 75 11.94 1.96 3.84
CA HIS A 75 12.74 0.76 3.61
C HIS A 75 11.93 -0.49 4.02
N GLU A 76 11.32 -0.43 5.19
CA GLU A 76 10.52 -1.50 5.77
C GLU A 76 9.27 -1.81 4.94
N VAL A 77 8.57 -0.78 4.41
CA VAL A 77 7.44 -1.00 3.48
C VAL A 77 7.92 -1.69 2.20
N THR A 78 9.09 -1.31 1.69
CA THR A 78 9.67 -1.90 0.48
C THR A 78 10.02 -3.37 0.71
N GLU A 79 10.66 -3.71 1.83
CA GLU A 79 11.00 -5.10 2.18
C GLU A 79 9.75 -5.96 2.37
N VAL A 80 8.70 -5.45 3.01
CA VAL A 80 7.42 -6.18 3.14
C VAL A 80 6.80 -6.45 1.75
N ARG A 81 6.85 -5.48 0.84
CA ARG A 81 6.33 -5.67 -0.53
C ARG A 81 7.17 -6.67 -1.33
N LYS A 82 8.50 -6.67 -1.20
CA LYS A 82 9.38 -7.67 -1.82
C LYS A 82 9.01 -9.08 -1.35
N MET A 83 8.91 -9.30 -0.04
CA MET A 83 8.49 -10.59 0.53
C MET A 83 7.14 -11.05 -0.02
N ILE A 84 6.16 -10.14 -0.13
CA ILE A 84 4.85 -10.48 -0.72
C ILE A 84 4.99 -10.87 -2.19
N LEU A 85 5.83 -10.16 -2.96
CA LEU A 85 6.06 -10.46 -4.38
C LEU A 85 6.77 -11.80 -4.57
N GLU A 86 7.74 -12.15 -3.73
CA GLU A 86 8.39 -13.48 -3.70
C GLU A 86 7.35 -14.58 -3.48
N LEU A 87 6.46 -14.43 -2.50
CA LEU A 87 5.39 -15.39 -2.22
C LEU A 87 4.39 -15.50 -3.37
N LEU A 88 4.04 -14.37 -4.00
CA LEU A 88 3.15 -14.35 -5.16
C LEU A 88 3.78 -15.02 -6.38
N LEU A 89 5.08 -14.80 -6.63
CA LEU A 89 5.83 -15.46 -7.70
C LEU A 89 5.93 -16.97 -7.47
N ALA A 90 6.19 -17.41 -6.23
CA ALA A 90 6.23 -18.83 -5.89
C ALA A 90 4.90 -19.55 -6.19
N ARG A 91 3.77 -18.85 -6.03
CA ARG A 91 2.43 -19.40 -6.30
C ARG A 91 2.00 -19.29 -7.76
N CYS A 92 2.33 -18.18 -8.41
CA CYS A 92 1.81 -17.81 -9.74
C CYS A 92 2.93 -17.36 -10.70
N PRO A 93 3.96 -18.19 -10.96
CA PRO A 93 5.17 -17.78 -11.67
C PRO A 93 4.96 -17.48 -13.15
N GLY A 94 3.79 -17.74 -13.73
CA GLY A 94 3.48 -17.46 -15.13
C GLY A 94 2.83 -16.08 -15.39
N VAL A 95 2.40 -15.38 -14.34
CA VAL A 95 1.58 -14.17 -14.50
C VAL A 95 2.45 -12.94 -14.77
N LYS A 96 2.36 -12.39 -15.98
CA LYS A 96 3.17 -11.22 -16.42
C LYS A 96 3.07 -10.04 -15.48
N ALA A 97 1.87 -9.70 -15.01
CA ALA A 97 1.67 -8.56 -14.09
C ALA A 97 2.44 -8.72 -12.77
N ILE A 98 2.54 -9.95 -12.25
CA ILE A 98 3.28 -10.23 -11.01
C ILE A 98 4.79 -10.17 -11.30
N LYS A 99 5.26 -10.72 -12.42
CA LYS A 99 6.66 -10.63 -12.83
C LYS A 99 7.14 -9.19 -13.01
N ASP A 100 6.37 -8.39 -13.74
CA ASP A 100 6.72 -6.99 -14.02
C ASP A 100 6.81 -6.19 -12.72
N LEU A 101 5.87 -6.41 -11.79
CA LEU A 101 5.88 -5.78 -10.48
C LEU A 101 7.04 -6.29 -9.61
N ALA A 102 7.28 -7.60 -9.55
CA ALA A 102 8.41 -8.17 -8.81
C ALA A 102 9.74 -7.57 -9.27
N LYS A 103 9.93 -7.48 -10.59
CA LYS A 103 11.11 -6.87 -11.19
C LYS A 103 11.28 -5.40 -10.81
N SER A 104 10.20 -4.61 -10.73
CA SER A 104 10.30 -3.20 -10.29
C SER A 104 10.73 -3.06 -8.83
N TYR A 105 10.58 -4.12 -8.02
CA TYR A 105 11.05 -4.20 -6.64
C TYR A 105 12.41 -4.93 -6.51
N GLY A 106 13.05 -5.33 -7.62
CA GLY A 106 14.32 -6.06 -7.60
C GLY A 106 14.20 -7.52 -7.14
N VAL A 107 13.02 -8.11 -7.28
CA VAL A 107 12.76 -9.54 -7.02
C VAL A 107 12.74 -10.28 -8.35
N GLU A 108 13.54 -11.35 -8.47
CA GLU A 108 13.67 -12.18 -9.68
C GLU A 108 13.11 -13.60 -9.49
#